data_AF-A0A536X3U8-F1
#
_entry.id   AF-A0A536X3U8-F1
#
_cell.length_a   1.000
_cell.length_b   1.000
_cell.length_c   1.000
_cell.angle_alpha   90.00
_cell.angle_beta   90.00
_cell.angle_gamma   90.00
#
_symmetry.space_group_name_H-M   'P 1'
#
loop_
_entity.id
_entity.type
_entity.pdbx_description
1 polymer ?
#
loop_
_entity_poly.entity_id
_entity_poly.type
_entity_poly.pdbx_seq_one_letter_code
_entity_poly.pdbx_strand_id
1 'polypeptide(L)'
;MLTGFCPRLSEAKTLLPVLRAQLAVAAARHTLPSNVSLELLPIIEDGLFGYELVPDCCTHTYLVIGYRQTGQAVVRRTLFCEHAPSALRLAALDGKPVAGDRVVIRQLAQQRDSDFADIFTAIDSALAQLVTLFPGRPRKPIEVQVDVHRYLDEALVIAHTYLRDLNPHIRFCGLPQEAQYGFALIGDHGEHGELVSRRPDMWVLRWKSSAADIYEEWAIALPPISKAPGATASGQPP
;
A
#
# COMPACT_ATOMS: atom_id res chain seq x y z
N MET A 1 1.26 -4.72 -24.86
CA MET A 1 -0.06 -4.37 -24.29
C MET A 1 0.04 -4.56 -22.79
N LEU A 2 -0.20 -3.52 -22.00
CA LEU A 2 -0.19 -3.61 -20.54
C LEU A 2 -1.54 -4.16 -20.09
N THR A 3 -1.59 -5.45 -19.80
CA THR A 3 -2.80 -6.17 -19.34
C THR A 3 -2.98 -6.05 -17.83
N GLY A 4 -2.83 -4.84 -17.28
CA GLY A 4 -2.91 -4.58 -15.84
C GLY A 4 -3.78 -3.38 -15.54
N PHE A 5 -4.60 -3.48 -14.50
CA PHE A 5 -5.34 -2.34 -13.97
C PHE A 5 -4.38 -1.25 -13.53
N CYS A 6 -4.65 0.00 -13.93
CA CYS A 6 -3.91 1.17 -13.49
C CYS A 6 -4.94 2.26 -13.17
N PRO A 7 -5.17 2.65 -11.90
CA PRO A 7 -6.06 3.75 -11.56
C PRO A 7 -5.49 5.05 -12.11
N ARG A 8 -6.35 5.99 -12.49
CA ARG A 8 -5.92 7.35 -12.83
C ARG A 8 -5.41 8.07 -11.60
N LEU A 9 -4.49 9.01 -11.78
CA LEU A 9 -3.93 9.83 -10.71
C LEU A 9 -5.03 10.55 -9.91
N SER A 10 -6.08 11.02 -10.59
CA SER A 10 -7.27 11.61 -9.95
C SER A 10 -8.06 10.65 -9.05
N GLU A 11 -8.10 9.36 -9.42
CA GLU A 11 -8.78 8.33 -8.64
C GLU A 11 -7.92 7.95 -7.44
N ALA A 12 -6.62 7.77 -7.66
CA ALA A 12 -5.71 7.32 -6.62
C ALA A 12 -5.57 8.31 -5.46
N LYS A 13 -5.47 9.62 -5.77
CA LYS A 13 -5.45 10.68 -4.75
C LYS A 13 -6.70 10.69 -3.85
N THR A 14 -7.82 10.13 -4.34
CA THR A 14 -9.12 10.18 -3.67
C THR A 14 -9.41 8.87 -2.93
N LEU A 15 -9.22 7.74 -3.60
CA LEU A 15 -9.63 6.43 -3.10
C LEU A 15 -8.72 5.90 -2.00
N LEU A 16 -7.39 6.11 -2.07
CA LEU A 16 -6.47 5.60 -1.04
C LEU A 16 -6.74 6.20 0.35
N PRO A 17 -6.89 7.53 0.51
CA PRO A 17 -7.24 8.10 1.82
C PRO A 17 -8.60 7.62 2.34
N VAL A 18 -9.60 7.56 1.46
CA VAL A 18 -10.97 7.13 1.82
C VAL A 18 -10.99 5.68 2.30
N LEU A 19 -10.37 4.77 1.54
CA LEU A 19 -10.28 3.36 1.89
C LEU A 19 -9.53 3.17 3.21
N ARG A 20 -8.46 3.94 3.45
CA ARG A 20 -7.69 3.90 4.71
C ARG A 20 -8.51 4.35 5.92
N ALA A 21 -9.27 5.44 5.77
CA ALA A 21 -10.15 5.93 6.83
C ALA A 21 -11.26 4.90 7.16
N GLN A 22 -11.86 4.29 6.14
CA GLN A 22 -12.88 3.24 6.32
C GLN A 22 -12.30 1.99 6.99
N LEU A 23 -11.11 1.56 6.57
CA LEU A 23 -10.38 0.47 7.21
C LEU A 23 -10.12 0.76 8.70
N ALA A 24 -9.70 1.96 9.05
CA ALA A 24 -9.44 2.32 10.44
C ALA A 24 -10.71 2.28 11.30
N VAL A 25 -11.83 2.81 10.79
CA VAL A 25 -13.12 2.78 11.49
C VAL A 25 -13.58 1.33 11.71
N ALA A 26 -13.48 0.48 10.69
CA ALA A 26 -13.88 -0.90 10.80
C ALA A 26 -12.94 -1.69 11.71
N ALA A 27 -11.63 -1.50 11.59
CA ALA A 27 -10.60 -2.19 12.38
C ALA A 27 -10.81 -2.03 13.89
N ALA A 28 -11.25 -0.86 14.34
CA ALA A 28 -11.55 -0.59 15.75
C ALA A 28 -12.65 -1.51 16.34
N ARG A 29 -13.50 -2.12 15.50
CA ARG A 29 -14.53 -3.10 15.91
C ARG A 29 -14.00 -4.52 16.04
N HIS A 30 -12.78 -4.77 15.57
CA HIS A 30 -12.12 -6.07 15.64
C HIS A 30 -10.98 -6.03 16.66
N THR A 31 -10.51 -7.21 17.06
CA THR A 31 -9.38 -7.33 18.00
C THR A 31 -8.33 -8.30 17.47
N LEU A 32 -7.05 -7.98 17.64
CA LEU A 32 -5.92 -8.87 17.34
C LEU A 32 -5.12 -9.13 18.62
N PRO A 33 -4.27 -10.18 18.64
CA PRO A 33 -3.35 -10.40 19.74
C PRO A 33 -2.49 -9.16 20.02
N SER A 34 -2.20 -8.87 21.28
CA SER A 34 -1.53 -7.61 21.67
C SER A 34 -0.13 -7.42 21.07
N ASN A 35 0.51 -8.52 20.66
CA ASN A 35 1.82 -8.57 20.00
C ASN A 35 1.74 -8.46 18.46
N VAL A 36 0.55 -8.33 17.89
CA VAL A 36 0.33 -8.16 16.45
C VAL A 36 -0.06 -6.70 16.19
N SER A 37 0.52 -6.10 15.15
CA SER A 37 0.25 -4.73 14.71
C SER A 37 -0.15 -4.73 13.25
N LEU A 38 -1.17 -3.98 12.86
CA LEU A 38 -1.60 -3.92 11.48
C LEU A 38 -0.97 -2.71 10.77
N GLU A 39 -0.07 -2.96 9.84
CA GLU A 39 0.39 -1.98 8.86
C GLU A 39 -0.45 -2.08 7.58
N LEU A 40 -0.68 -0.94 6.93
CA LEU A 40 -1.33 -0.87 5.63
C LEU A 40 -0.31 -0.45 4.59
N LEU A 41 -0.15 -1.20 3.49
CA LEU A 41 0.74 -0.82 2.39
C LEU A 41 -0.07 -0.55 1.12
N PRO A 42 0.04 0.64 0.49
CA PRO A 42 -0.66 0.92 -0.76
C PRO A 42 -0.13 0.02 -1.88
N ILE A 43 -1.03 -0.54 -2.70
CA ILE A 43 -0.65 -1.48 -3.77
C ILE A 43 -1.54 -1.36 -5.01
N ILE A 44 -0.94 -1.65 -6.18
CA ILE A 44 -1.60 -2.01 -7.44
C ILE A 44 -0.94 -3.29 -7.90
N GLU A 45 -1.62 -4.41 -7.79
CA GLU A 45 -1.06 -5.71 -8.16
C GLU A 45 -2.15 -6.58 -8.78
N ASP A 46 -1.83 -7.22 -9.91
CA ASP A 46 -2.67 -8.19 -10.60
C ASP A 46 -4.15 -7.77 -10.69
N GLY A 47 -4.37 -6.55 -11.19
CA GLY A 47 -5.70 -6.01 -11.44
C GLY A 47 -6.39 -5.34 -10.25
N LEU A 48 -5.72 -5.23 -9.09
CA LEU A 48 -6.27 -4.62 -7.87
C LEU A 48 -5.63 -3.29 -7.55
N PHE A 49 -6.36 -2.42 -6.86
CA PHE A 49 -5.87 -1.18 -6.28
C PHE A 49 -6.40 -1.01 -4.86
N GLY A 50 -5.52 -0.86 -3.87
CA GLY A 50 -5.93 -0.63 -2.49
C GLY A 50 -4.79 -0.82 -1.51
N TYR A 51 -5.02 -1.61 -0.46
CA TYR A 51 -4.05 -1.87 0.59
C TYR A 51 -3.79 -3.34 0.78
N GLU A 52 -2.52 -3.69 0.93
CA GLU A 52 -2.09 -4.90 1.61
C GLU A 52 -2.16 -4.70 3.12
N LEU A 53 -2.74 -5.68 3.81
CA LEU A 53 -2.88 -5.74 5.26
C LEU A 53 -1.72 -6.56 5.82
N VAL A 54 -0.79 -5.90 6.49
CA VAL A 54 0.46 -6.51 6.99
C VAL A 54 0.42 -6.60 8.53
N PRO A 55 -0.03 -7.74 9.09
CA PRO A 55 -0.12 -7.96 10.54
C PRO A 55 1.23 -8.32 11.20
N ASP A 56 2.09 -9.04 10.49
CA ASP A 56 3.49 -9.28 10.80
C ASP A 56 4.23 -9.80 9.55
N CYS A 57 5.56 -9.69 9.52
CA CYS A 57 6.37 -10.17 8.40
C CYS A 57 6.60 -11.69 8.40
N CYS A 58 6.01 -12.43 9.37
CA CYS A 58 6.23 -13.85 9.58
C CYS A 58 5.04 -14.71 9.12
N THR A 59 3.96 -14.07 8.67
CA THR A 59 2.78 -14.77 8.21
C THR A 59 2.86 -15.18 6.76
N HIS A 60 2.43 -16.42 6.52
CA HIS A 60 2.40 -17.03 5.19
C HIS A 60 1.15 -16.67 4.40
N THR A 61 0.21 -15.92 4.99
CA THR A 61 -1.03 -15.47 4.36
C THR A 61 -1.06 -13.95 4.35
N TYR A 62 -1.12 -13.38 3.16
CA TYR A 62 -1.25 -11.93 2.94
C TYR A 62 -2.65 -11.64 2.44
N LEU A 63 -3.25 -10.58 2.97
CA LEU A 63 -4.57 -10.12 2.60
C LEU A 63 -4.44 -8.77 1.92
N VAL A 64 -4.95 -8.67 0.71
CA VAL A 64 -5.06 -7.41 -0.04
C VAL A 64 -6.53 -7.06 -0.14
N ILE A 65 -6.87 -5.82 0.14
CA ILE A 65 -8.21 -5.27 -0.01
C ILE A 65 -8.18 -4.07 -0.94
N GLY A 66 -9.14 -3.99 -1.85
CA GLY A 66 -9.23 -2.85 -2.74
C GLY A 66 -10.32 -3.00 -3.79
N TYR A 67 -10.07 -2.35 -4.92
CA TYR A 67 -10.95 -2.31 -6.06
C TYR A 67 -10.30 -2.96 -7.27
N ARG A 68 -11.09 -3.68 -8.07
CA ARG A 68 -10.74 -4.06 -9.44
C ARG A 68 -10.90 -2.87 -10.40
N GLN A 69 -10.43 -3.06 -11.63
CA GLN A 69 -10.70 -2.14 -12.74
C GLN A 69 -12.17 -1.82 -12.98
N THR A 70 -13.05 -2.77 -12.68
CA THR A 70 -14.50 -2.59 -12.82
C THR A 70 -15.12 -1.77 -11.69
N GLY A 71 -14.33 -1.34 -10.70
CA GLY A 71 -14.83 -0.74 -9.46
C GLY A 71 -15.36 -1.76 -8.45
N GLN A 72 -15.31 -3.06 -8.76
CA GLN A 72 -15.72 -4.13 -7.86
C GLN A 72 -14.80 -4.19 -6.63
N ALA A 73 -15.39 -4.16 -5.44
CA ALA A 73 -14.64 -4.38 -4.20
C ALA A 73 -14.21 -5.85 -4.10
N VAL A 74 -12.99 -6.07 -3.63
CA VAL A 74 -12.39 -7.41 -3.60
C VAL A 74 -11.44 -7.55 -2.43
N VAL A 75 -11.47 -8.73 -1.82
CA VAL A 75 -10.44 -9.21 -0.90
C VAL A 75 -9.69 -10.33 -1.59
N ARG A 76 -8.39 -10.16 -1.76
CA ARG A 76 -7.48 -11.18 -2.24
C ARG A 76 -6.71 -11.76 -1.08
N ARG A 77 -6.69 -13.07 -1.02
CA ARG A 77 -5.87 -13.84 -0.10
C ARG A 77 -4.77 -14.55 -0.87
N THR A 78 -3.54 -14.34 -0.46
CA THR A 78 -2.37 -14.97 -1.06
C THR A 78 -1.68 -15.82 0.01
N LEU A 79 -1.62 -17.13 -0.19
CA LEU A 79 -0.91 -18.07 0.68
C LEU A 79 0.42 -18.45 0.05
N PHE A 80 1.54 -18.20 0.73
CA PHE A 80 2.87 -18.65 0.31
C PHE A 80 3.20 -20.01 0.93
N CYS A 81 3.55 -20.99 0.10
CA CYS A 81 4.05 -22.28 0.58
C CYS A 81 5.55 -22.23 0.89
N GLU A 82 5.96 -22.72 2.07
CA GLU A 82 7.38 -22.85 2.47
C GLU A 82 8.19 -23.88 1.65
N HIS A 83 7.58 -24.63 0.72
CA HIS A 83 8.15 -25.85 0.13
C HIS A 83 8.59 -25.72 -1.33
N ALA A 84 9.19 -24.59 -1.74
CA ALA A 84 9.91 -24.54 -3.02
C ALA A 84 11.38 -24.91 -2.79
N PRO A 85 11.87 -26.09 -3.21
CA PRO A 85 13.30 -26.39 -3.16
C PRO A 85 14.01 -25.45 -4.13
N SER A 86 14.70 -24.44 -3.58
CA SER A 86 15.74 -23.64 -4.25
C SER A 86 15.42 -23.17 -5.67
N ALA A 87 14.80 -22.00 -5.84
CA ALA A 87 14.76 -21.33 -7.14
C ALA A 87 15.61 -20.04 -7.12
N LEU A 88 16.63 -20.02 -7.97
CA LEU A 88 17.45 -18.86 -8.38
C LEU A 88 18.01 -17.98 -7.25
N ARG A 89 19.24 -18.30 -6.84
CA ARG A 89 20.07 -17.39 -6.04
C ARG A 89 20.64 -16.30 -6.96
N LEU A 90 20.32 -15.04 -6.69
CA LEU A 90 21.00 -13.90 -7.29
C LEU A 90 22.49 -13.95 -6.91
N ALA A 91 23.35 -14.05 -7.92
CA ALA A 91 24.78 -13.88 -7.77
C ALA A 91 25.13 -12.44 -8.14
N ALA A 92 26.05 -11.83 -7.40
CA ALA A 92 26.69 -10.59 -7.84
C ALA A 92 27.48 -10.84 -9.15
N LEU A 93 27.82 -9.78 -9.87
CA LEU A 93 28.60 -9.83 -11.12
C LEU A 93 29.96 -10.53 -10.97
N ASP A 94 30.46 -10.68 -9.73
CA ASP A 94 31.69 -11.41 -9.39
C ASP A 94 31.45 -12.91 -9.12
N GLY A 95 30.23 -13.42 -9.33
CA GLY A 95 29.86 -14.82 -9.14
C GLY A 95 29.64 -15.21 -7.68
N LYS A 96 29.75 -14.28 -6.72
CA LYS A 96 29.50 -14.57 -5.31
C LYS A 96 28.00 -14.50 -5.00
N PRO A 97 27.46 -15.47 -4.24
CA PRO A 97 26.08 -15.40 -3.79
C PRO A 97 25.93 -14.17 -2.89
N VAL A 98 24.97 -13.30 -3.22
CA VAL A 98 24.63 -12.17 -2.34
C VAL A 98 24.11 -12.76 -1.03
N ALA A 99 24.71 -12.38 0.10
CA ALA A 99 24.27 -12.83 1.41
C ALA A 99 22.77 -12.58 1.55
N GLY A 100 22.03 -13.67 1.81
CA GLY A 100 20.61 -13.75 1.58
C GLY A 100 19.79 -12.84 2.49
N ASP A 101 19.37 -11.70 1.95
CA ASP A 101 18.01 -11.27 2.23
C ASP A 101 17.06 -12.20 1.47
N ARG A 102 16.06 -12.68 2.21
CA ARG A 102 15.03 -13.61 1.75
C ARG A 102 14.30 -13.00 0.53
N VAL A 103 14.83 -13.23 -0.66
CA VAL A 103 14.06 -13.18 -1.89
C VAL A 103 13.10 -14.36 -1.81
N VAL A 104 11.92 -14.11 -1.20
CA VAL A 104 10.82 -15.07 -1.18
C VAL A 104 10.37 -15.24 -2.63
N ILE A 105 10.74 -16.37 -3.21
CA ILE A 105 10.32 -16.78 -4.54
C ILE A 105 8.80 -16.90 -4.53
N ARG A 106 8.10 -15.97 -5.21
CA ARG A 106 6.63 -15.90 -5.33
C ARG A 106 5.99 -17.04 -6.16
N GLN A 107 6.65 -18.19 -6.36
CA GLN A 107 6.28 -19.14 -7.43
C GLN A 107 5.28 -20.25 -7.05
N LEU A 108 4.84 -20.34 -5.79
CA LEU A 108 3.80 -21.30 -5.34
C LEU A 108 2.76 -20.61 -4.45
N ALA A 109 2.36 -19.40 -4.83
CA ALA A 109 1.33 -18.67 -4.13
C ALA A 109 -0.07 -19.21 -4.53
N GLN A 110 -0.84 -19.72 -3.57
CA GLN A 110 -2.27 -19.95 -3.80
C GLN A 110 -3.02 -18.64 -3.58
N GLN A 111 -3.45 -18.04 -4.67
CA GLN A 111 -4.27 -16.83 -4.66
C GLN A 111 -5.75 -17.17 -4.72
N ARG A 112 -6.55 -16.53 -3.88
CA ARG A 112 -8.01 -16.59 -3.92
C ARG A 112 -8.57 -15.19 -3.80
N ASP A 113 -9.35 -14.79 -4.79
CA ASP A 113 -10.07 -13.53 -4.78
C ASP A 113 -11.52 -13.78 -4.34
N SER A 114 -12.07 -12.90 -3.53
CA SER A 114 -13.48 -12.87 -3.15
C SER A 114 -14.02 -11.50 -3.51
N ASP A 115 -15.01 -11.47 -4.40
CA ASP A 115 -15.65 -10.23 -4.85
C ASP A 115 -16.84 -9.89 -3.92
N PHE A 116 -17.02 -8.60 -3.64
CA PHE A 116 -18.03 -8.09 -2.71
C PHE A 116 -18.81 -6.95 -3.34
N ALA A 117 -20.13 -6.91 -3.13
CA ALA A 117 -21.01 -5.89 -3.69
C ALA A 117 -20.59 -4.45 -3.32
N ASP A 118 -19.99 -4.27 -2.15
CA ASP A 118 -19.51 -2.99 -1.66
C ASP A 118 -18.21 -3.14 -0.86
N ILE A 119 -17.49 -2.03 -0.70
CA ILE A 119 -16.19 -2.02 -0.01
C ILE A 119 -16.30 -2.22 1.49
N PHE A 120 -17.41 -1.85 2.13
CA PHE A 120 -17.56 -1.99 3.59
C PHE A 120 -17.66 -3.48 3.97
N THR A 121 -18.44 -4.24 3.20
CA THR A 121 -18.53 -5.69 3.36
C THR A 121 -17.19 -6.38 3.10
N ALA A 122 -16.43 -5.91 2.09
CA ALA A 122 -15.07 -6.40 1.84
C ALA A 122 -14.14 -6.12 3.02
N ILE A 123 -14.19 -4.91 3.58
CA ILE A 123 -13.38 -4.49 4.74
C ILE A 123 -13.67 -5.38 5.95
N ASP A 124 -14.94 -5.52 6.33
CA ASP A 124 -15.32 -6.34 7.48
C ASP A 124 -14.94 -7.81 7.27
N SER A 125 -15.05 -8.33 6.04
CA SER A 125 -14.59 -9.68 5.69
C SER A 125 -13.08 -9.84 5.85
N ALA A 126 -12.28 -8.90 5.33
CA ALA A 126 -10.82 -8.95 5.44
C ALA A 126 -10.36 -8.90 6.91
N LEU A 127 -10.96 -8.02 7.72
CA LEU A 127 -10.67 -7.91 9.15
C LEU A 127 -11.10 -9.17 9.92
N ALA A 128 -12.25 -9.77 9.61
CA ALA A 128 -12.68 -11.04 10.19
C ALA A 128 -11.73 -12.21 9.83
N GLN A 129 -11.20 -12.21 8.60
CA GLN A 129 -10.18 -13.18 8.19
C GLN A 129 -8.88 -12.99 8.99
N LEU A 130 -8.42 -11.75 9.19
CA LEU A 130 -7.27 -11.47 10.07
C LEU A 130 -7.52 -11.99 11.49
N VAL A 131 -8.68 -11.71 12.08
CA VAL A 131 -9.04 -12.22 13.43
C VAL A 131 -8.92 -13.75 13.50
N THR A 132 -9.30 -14.46 12.44
CA THR A 132 -9.23 -15.92 12.34
C THR A 132 -7.80 -16.43 12.19
N LEU A 133 -6.96 -15.72 11.41
CA LEU A 133 -5.55 -16.06 11.21
C LEU A 133 -4.72 -15.90 12.50
N PHE A 134 -5.15 -15.02 13.42
CA PHE A 134 -4.45 -14.74 14.66
C PHE A 134 -5.34 -14.99 15.90
N PRO A 135 -5.49 -16.25 16.35
CA PRO A 135 -6.37 -16.61 17.47
C PRO A 135 -5.78 -16.28 18.87
N GLY A 136 -4.55 -15.77 18.94
CA GLY A 136 -3.80 -15.55 20.19
C GLY A 136 -4.48 -14.62 21.22
N ARG A 137 -3.92 -14.63 22.44
CA ARG A 137 -4.33 -13.84 23.62
C ARG A 137 -3.08 -13.27 24.32
N PRO A 138 -3.16 -12.13 25.04
CA PRO A 138 -4.31 -11.23 25.20
C PRO A 138 -4.64 -10.50 23.89
N ARG A 139 -5.84 -9.92 23.79
CA ARG A 139 -6.31 -9.21 22.58
C ARG A 139 -6.56 -7.73 22.87
N LYS A 140 -6.31 -6.89 21.88
CA LYS A 140 -6.58 -5.44 21.89
C LYS A 140 -7.32 -5.04 20.60
N PRO A 141 -8.07 -3.93 20.59
CA PRO A 141 -8.62 -3.36 19.36
C PRO A 141 -7.53 -3.19 18.30
N ILE A 142 -7.88 -3.40 17.03
CA ILE A 142 -6.92 -3.18 15.94
C ILE A 142 -6.75 -1.67 15.74
N GLU A 143 -5.51 -1.20 15.88
CA GLU A 143 -5.14 0.17 15.61
C GLU A 143 -4.60 0.27 14.19
N VAL A 144 -5.16 1.19 13.41
CA VAL A 144 -4.70 1.53 12.07
C VAL A 144 -4.21 2.96 12.07
N GLN A 145 -2.98 3.19 11.64
CA GLN A 145 -2.44 4.53 11.51
C GLN A 145 -3.00 5.21 10.25
N VAL A 146 -4.02 6.07 10.42
CA VAL A 146 -4.62 6.82 9.29
C VAL A 146 -3.65 7.81 8.67
N ASP A 147 -2.67 8.26 9.45
CA ASP A 147 -1.72 9.30 9.08
C ASP A 147 -0.42 8.77 8.46
N VAL A 148 -0.22 7.45 8.39
CA VAL A 148 1.07 6.85 7.98
C VAL A 148 1.46 7.22 6.54
N HIS A 149 0.47 7.44 5.67
CA HIS A 149 0.68 7.75 4.24
C HIS A 149 0.35 9.20 3.86
N ARG A 150 0.26 10.11 4.83
CA ARG A 150 -0.09 11.53 4.59
C ARG A 150 0.80 12.22 3.55
N TYR A 151 2.09 11.85 3.50
CA TYR A 151 3.04 12.39 2.53
C TYR A 151 2.76 11.88 1.11
N LEU A 152 2.40 10.61 0.96
CA LEU A 152 1.97 10.03 -0.30
C LEU A 152 0.67 10.68 -0.79
N ASP A 153 -0.31 10.85 0.10
CA ASP A 153 -1.58 11.48 -0.27
C ASP A 153 -1.37 12.91 -0.79
N GLU A 154 -0.54 13.69 -0.10
CA GLU A 154 -0.24 15.06 -0.50
C GLU A 154 0.60 15.10 -1.79
N ALA A 155 1.54 14.17 -1.97
CA ALA A 155 2.29 14.02 -3.21
C ALA A 155 1.35 13.73 -4.40
N LEU A 156 0.35 12.87 -4.21
CA LEU A 156 -0.67 12.57 -5.23
C LEU A 156 -1.51 13.80 -5.58
N VAL A 157 -1.87 14.62 -4.58
CA VAL A 157 -2.61 15.88 -4.78
C VAL A 157 -1.79 16.90 -5.58
N ILE A 158 -0.52 17.10 -5.21
CA ILE A 158 0.39 18.03 -5.90
C ILE A 158 0.66 17.53 -7.33
N ALA A 159 1.00 16.25 -7.51
CA ALA A 159 1.23 15.68 -8.83
C ALA A 159 0.01 15.80 -9.75
N HIS A 160 -1.20 15.58 -9.21
CA HIS A 160 -2.43 15.77 -9.97
C HIS A 160 -2.67 17.25 -10.35
N THR A 161 -2.13 18.21 -9.61
CA THR A 161 -2.22 19.62 -9.97
C THR A 161 -1.38 19.93 -11.21
N TYR A 162 -0.16 19.39 -11.30
CA TYR A 162 0.69 19.53 -12.47
C TYR A 162 0.17 18.76 -13.71
N LEU A 163 -0.40 17.58 -13.49
CA LEU A 163 -0.86 16.69 -14.57
C LEU A 163 -2.38 16.63 -14.68
N ARG A 164 -3.09 17.71 -14.31
CA ARG A 164 -4.56 17.70 -14.22
C ARG A 164 -5.22 17.33 -15.54
N ASP A 165 -4.80 17.97 -16.62
CA ASP A 165 -5.42 17.81 -17.94
C ASP A 165 -4.98 16.50 -18.63
N LEU A 166 -3.83 15.95 -18.22
CA LEU A 166 -3.28 14.70 -18.74
C LEU A 166 -3.84 13.49 -17.98
N ASN A 167 -4.07 13.65 -16.68
CA ASN A 167 -4.58 12.67 -15.73
C ASN A 167 -4.08 11.23 -15.98
N PRO A 168 -2.77 10.99 -15.85
CA PRO A 168 -2.16 9.72 -16.22
C PRO A 168 -2.58 8.58 -15.31
N HIS A 169 -2.33 7.37 -15.78
CA HIS A 169 -2.49 6.13 -15.04
C HIS A 169 -1.28 5.86 -14.13
N ILE A 170 -1.55 5.42 -12.89
CA ILE A 170 -0.52 4.97 -11.95
C ILE A 170 -0.27 3.48 -12.16
N ARG A 171 1.00 3.09 -12.21
CA ARG A 171 1.43 1.69 -12.22
C ARG A 171 2.32 1.42 -11.02
N PHE A 172 1.90 0.47 -10.18
CA PHE A 172 2.85 -0.25 -9.32
C PHE A 172 3.31 -1.51 -10.07
N CYS A 173 4.62 -1.71 -10.07
CA CYS A 173 5.31 -2.85 -10.65
C CYS A 173 5.36 -4.05 -9.69
N GLY A 174 4.70 -3.95 -8.52
CA GLY A 174 4.59 -5.02 -7.54
C GLY A 174 5.88 -5.22 -6.74
N LEU A 175 6.75 -4.22 -6.68
CA LEU A 175 7.97 -4.27 -5.89
C LEU A 175 7.63 -4.10 -4.40
N PRO A 176 8.34 -4.78 -3.48
CA PRO A 176 8.17 -4.53 -2.06
C PRO A 176 8.35 -3.05 -1.74
N GLN A 177 7.44 -2.49 -0.93
CA GLN A 177 7.47 -1.08 -0.49
C GLN A 177 7.45 -0.06 -1.64
N GLU A 178 7.00 -0.42 -2.84
CA GLU A 178 7.03 0.48 -4.01
C GLU A 178 6.34 1.81 -3.74
N ALA A 179 5.18 1.82 -3.08
CA ALA A 179 4.49 3.05 -2.71
C ALA A 179 5.28 3.95 -1.72
N GLN A 180 6.30 3.43 -1.03
CA GLN A 180 7.23 4.22 -0.22
C GLN A 180 8.31 4.90 -1.07
N TYR A 181 8.61 4.34 -2.26
CA TYR A 181 9.63 4.86 -3.18
C TYR A 181 9.03 5.66 -4.33
N GLY A 182 7.77 5.47 -4.68
CA GLY A 182 7.09 6.17 -5.76
C GLY A 182 6.29 5.26 -6.69
N PHE A 183 5.96 5.76 -7.87
CA PHE A 183 5.26 4.99 -8.90
C PHE A 183 5.54 5.52 -10.30
N ALA A 184 5.40 4.62 -11.27
CA ALA A 184 5.42 4.97 -12.67
C ALA A 184 4.08 5.57 -13.11
N LEU A 185 4.14 6.57 -13.99
CA LEU A 185 3.00 7.24 -14.59
C LEU A 185 2.98 6.97 -16.09
N ILE A 186 1.81 6.67 -16.65
CA ILE A 186 1.66 6.37 -18.07
C ILE A 186 0.45 7.10 -18.63
N GLY A 187 0.63 7.74 -19.78
CA GLY A 187 -0.43 8.41 -20.52
C GLY A 187 -1.11 7.49 -21.54
N ASP A 188 -2.19 8.00 -22.13
CA ASP A 188 -3.04 7.25 -23.06
C ASP A 188 -2.36 7.04 -24.45
N HIS A 189 -1.30 7.80 -24.76
CA HIS A 189 -0.65 7.84 -26.07
C HIS A 189 0.87 7.59 -26.02
N GLY A 190 1.35 6.88 -24.99
CA GLY A 190 2.76 6.49 -24.85
C GLY A 190 3.62 7.49 -24.08
N GLU A 191 3.00 8.54 -23.54
CA GLU A 191 3.61 9.39 -22.53
C GLU A 191 3.94 8.57 -21.29
N HIS A 192 5.00 8.96 -20.60
CA HIS A 192 5.45 8.27 -19.41
C HIS A 192 6.11 9.24 -18.45
N GLY A 193 6.12 8.84 -17.18
CA GLY A 193 6.70 9.62 -16.12
C GLY A 193 6.86 8.78 -14.86
N GLU A 194 7.26 9.46 -13.80
CA GLU A 194 7.43 8.88 -12.48
C GLU A 194 7.12 9.94 -11.42
N LEU A 195 6.48 9.51 -10.34
CA LEU A 195 6.41 10.29 -9.10
C LEU A 195 7.19 9.51 -8.05
N VAL A 196 8.32 10.05 -7.60
CA VAL A 196 9.30 9.31 -6.78
C VAL A 196 9.54 10.04 -5.46
N SER A 197 9.55 9.29 -4.36
CA SER A 197 10.00 9.78 -3.07
C SER A 197 11.53 9.73 -3.00
N ARG A 198 12.17 10.87 -2.76
CA ARG A 198 13.61 10.95 -2.44
C ARG A 198 13.85 10.77 -0.95
N ARG A 199 12.95 11.33 -0.15
CA ARG A 199 12.82 11.24 1.30
C ARG A 199 11.32 11.26 1.61
N PRO A 200 10.84 10.81 2.78
CA PRO A 200 9.42 10.77 3.08
C PRO A 200 8.67 12.09 2.78
N ASP A 201 9.32 13.22 3.02
CA ASP A 201 8.80 14.57 2.79
C ASP A 201 9.19 15.19 1.44
N MET A 202 10.00 14.54 0.61
CA MET A 202 10.55 15.13 -0.62
C MET A 202 10.23 14.25 -1.82
N TRP A 203 9.53 14.85 -2.79
CA TRP A 203 8.99 14.14 -3.95
C TRP A 203 9.43 14.80 -5.25
N VAL A 204 9.63 13.97 -6.27
CA VAL A 204 10.04 14.39 -7.61
C VAL A 204 9.03 13.85 -8.60
N LEU A 205 8.46 14.73 -9.41
CA LEU A 205 7.65 14.37 -10.57
C LEU A 205 8.46 14.58 -11.83
N ARG A 206 8.48 13.56 -12.67
CA ARG A 206 8.98 13.65 -14.03
C ARG A 206 7.90 13.17 -14.97
N TRP A 207 7.68 13.93 -16.03
CA TRP A 207 6.75 13.56 -17.07
C TRP A 207 7.32 13.94 -18.42
N LYS A 208 7.20 13.02 -19.37
CA LYS A 208 7.68 13.21 -20.73
C LYS A 208 6.56 12.90 -21.72
N SER A 209 6.24 13.87 -22.55
CA SER A 209 5.28 13.72 -23.65
C SER A 209 5.74 14.49 -24.88
N SER A 210 5.08 14.29 -26.01
CA SER A 210 5.36 15.07 -27.23
C SER A 210 4.96 16.55 -27.10
N ALA A 211 4.06 16.88 -26.16
CA ALA A 211 3.51 18.21 -25.98
C ALA A 211 4.14 18.99 -24.82
N ALA A 212 4.62 18.29 -23.78
CA ALA A 212 5.18 18.88 -22.57
C ALA A 212 6.14 17.93 -21.85
N ASP A 213 7.25 18.50 -21.38
CA ASP A 213 8.18 17.86 -20.45
C ASP A 213 8.09 18.58 -19.11
N ILE A 214 7.82 17.85 -18.03
CA ILE A 214 7.69 18.39 -16.67
C ILE A 214 8.75 17.74 -15.80
N TYR A 215 9.47 18.58 -15.06
CA TYR A 215 10.38 18.16 -14.01
C TYR A 215 10.15 19.05 -12.81
N GLU A 216 9.60 18.49 -11.74
CA GLU A 216 9.24 19.24 -10.54
C GLU A 216 9.73 18.48 -9.32
N GLU A 217 10.27 19.23 -8.36
CA GLU A 217 10.75 18.70 -7.10
C GLU A 217 10.24 19.59 -5.97
N TRP A 218 9.60 18.98 -4.97
CA TRP A 218 9.02 19.71 -3.87
C TRP A 218 9.20 18.99 -2.54
N ALA A 219 9.24 19.79 -1.48
CA ALA A 219 9.13 19.32 -0.11
C ALA A 219 7.69 19.49 0.37
N ILE A 220 7.18 18.52 1.12
CA ILE A 220 5.85 18.51 1.70
C ILE A 220 5.98 18.88 3.17
N ALA A 221 5.48 20.07 3.52
CA ALA A 221 5.41 20.52 4.89
C ALA A 221 4.07 20.10 5.52
N LEU A 222 4.08 19.00 6.28
CA LEU A 222 2.90 18.55 7.01
C LEU A 222 2.95 19.02 8.47
N PRO A 223 1.82 19.45 9.06
CA PRO A 223 1.77 19.75 10.47
C PRO A 223 2.14 18.51 11.29
N PRO A 224 2.77 18.68 12.47
CA PRO A 224 3.12 17.57 13.33
C PRO A 224 1.88 16.72 13.63
N ILE A 225 2.04 15.40 13.64
CA ILE A 225 0.98 14.47 14.05
C ILE A 225 0.59 14.86 15.48
N SER A 226 -0.62 15.40 15.64
CA SER A 226 -1.14 15.72 16.96
C SER A 226 -1.28 14.40 17.70
N LYS A 227 -0.42 14.16 18.70
CA LYS A 227 -0.69 13.10 19.67
C LYS A 227 -2.00 13.47 20.35
N ALA A 228 -2.99 12.57 20.30
CA ALA A 228 -4.24 12.75 21.03
C ALA A 228 -3.94 13.15 22.50
N PRO A 229 -4.72 14.06 23.10
CA PRO A 229 -4.50 14.49 24.47
C PRO A 229 -4.82 13.32 25.40
N GLY A 230 -3.76 12.64 25.84
CA GLY A 230 -3.83 11.43 26.64
C GLY A 230 -2.53 11.18 27.40
N ALA A 231 -1.95 12.25 27.95
CA ALA A 231 -0.97 12.14 29.03
C ALA A 231 -1.49 13.00 30.17
N THR A 232 -2.28 12.40 31.05
CA THR A 232 -2.46 12.91 32.40
C THR A 232 -1.08 13.14 33.00
N ALA A 233 -0.74 14.41 33.23
CA ALA A 233 0.37 14.77 34.09
C ALA A 233 0.00 14.35 35.52
N SER A 234 0.37 13.13 35.87
CA SER A 234 0.45 12.65 37.23
C SER A 234 1.76 13.18 37.84
N GLY A 235 1.65 13.98 38.91
CA GLY A 235 2.76 14.44 39.75
C GLY A 235 2.79 15.97 39.84
N GLN A 236 2.81 16.60 41.01
CA GLN A 236 3.48 16.21 42.25
C GLN A 236 2.98 17.10 43.44
N PRO A 237 3.07 16.64 44.70
CA PRO A 237 2.57 17.35 45.90
C PRO A 237 3.58 18.42 46.36
N PRO A 238 3.20 19.34 47.29
CA PRO A 238 3.07 19.05 48.73
C PRO A 238 1.65 19.20 49.31
#